data_AF-A0ABD3UJI6-F1
#
_entry.id   AF-A0ABD3UJI6-F1
#
_cell.length_a   1.000
_cell.length_b   1.000
_cell.length_c   1.000
_cell.angle_alpha   90.00
_cell.angle_beta   90.00
_cell.angle_gamma   90.00
#
_symmetry.space_group_name_H-M   'P 1'
#
loop_
_entity.id
_entity.type
_entity.pdbx_description
1 polymer ?
#
loop_
_entity_poly.entity_id
_entity_poly.type
_entity_poly.pdbx_seq_one_letter_code
_entity_poly.pdbx_strand_id
1 'polypeptide(L)'
;MTDESYAKSIELPTELQFRNLKTARSFAIDIGRVDKEDEMECLIKGCNFLFKNIPDEVFIYQRHGSPEYKFQGVDHYVFPYLLVNIGSGVSLVKVESESKCQRIGGTSTGGGTFWGLGSILTGAKTFDELLELAERGDHRTVDMLVKDIYGGAYSNIGLPGDVIASSFGKAARSPKDSDSKKISEPLFKEEDMARSLLLAISNDIGQIAYLQARLHGLKKIYFGGYFIRGHPITMNTITYAINFWSKGEIQPLFLRHEGYLGAIGAFLKGEEEDDIEKYSWGENFACSSSLPSPKSSKLHMGRLRSSMQFDSLELDKLEKSLLPCPLLLDSNSYHPDTVDLTQDTPARLYWIQCFIDGVDKQKQQAIKSQATSSDVSERADQFKQIYVQRLEECRSNPCAYGSLTVRSILDMCNQCLNEFQFTDSYSQQKQYENEQALRYLESRLAMLDDLCWEDQQLELVTGMLTGNVFDWGAKEVVEMMEKEKFGFIEAQKKLQARPWLIDDFEKWKLRLSEGPTHRCAVIFCDNSGADIILGVFPMARELLRRGSKQVDLVILEGMGRAIHTNFYAAFSCEVLKVAVLKNKWLAQRLGGDMFSVIFKYEKPRKISVGDNGR
;
A
#
# COMPACT_ATOMS: atom_id res chain seq x y z
N MET A 1 -15.18 5.40 -40.38
CA MET A 1 -16.48 4.88 -39.89
C MET A 1 -16.31 4.68 -38.41
N THR A 2 -16.87 5.60 -37.65
CA THR A 2 -16.86 5.70 -36.19
C THR A 2 -17.90 4.73 -35.65
N ASP A 3 -17.49 3.75 -34.86
CA ASP A 3 -18.41 2.85 -34.17
C ASP A 3 -18.60 3.34 -32.72
N GLU A 4 -19.45 4.36 -32.57
CA GLU A 4 -19.87 4.98 -31.30
C GLU A 4 -20.94 4.15 -30.55
N SER A 5 -21.02 2.83 -30.75
CA SER A 5 -22.21 2.06 -30.34
C SER A 5 -22.10 1.22 -29.06
N TYR A 6 -21.00 1.25 -28.30
CA TYR A 6 -20.82 0.38 -27.11
C TYR A 6 -21.00 1.04 -25.73
N ALA A 7 -21.63 2.20 -25.63
CA ALA A 7 -22.01 2.79 -24.34
C ALA A 7 -23.54 2.88 -24.20
N LYS A 8 -24.21 1.73 -24.04
CA LYS A 8 -25.53 1.74 -23.38
C LYS A 8 -25.29 1.82 -21.89
N SER A 9 -25.58 2.97 -21.29
CA SER A 9 -25.71 3.10 -19.84
C SER A 9 -26.80 2.13 -19.36
N ILE A 10 -26.39 1.05 -18.71
CA ILE A 10 -27.31 0.15 -18.03
C ILE A 10 -27.62 0.81 -16.69
N GLU A 11 -28.85 1.29 -16.51
CA GLU A 11 -29.33 1.67 -15.18
C GLU A 11 -29.33 0.40 -14.30
N LEU A 12 -28.42 0.35 -13.33
CA LEU A 12 -28.37 -0.73 -12.36
C LEU A 12 -29.66 -0.72 -11.51
N PRO A 13 -30.34 -1.87 -11.34
CA PRO A 13 -31.59 -1.92 -10.58
C PRO A 13 -31.38 -1.48 -9.12
N THR A 14 -32.36 -0.74 -8.59
CA THR A 14 -32.42 -0.37 -7.17
C THR A 14 -32.66 -1.62 -6.30
N GLU A 15 -31.59 -2.06 -5.64
CA GLU A 15 -31.47 -2.93 -4.45
C GLU A 15 -32.11 -4.33 -4.41
N LEU A 16 -33.08 -4.72 -5.24
CA LEU A 16 -33.85 -5.96 -4.97
C LEU A 16 -33.55 -7.20 -5.83
N GLN A 17 -32.77 -7.12 -6.92
CA GLN A 17 -32.74 -8.20 -7.93
C GLN A 17 -31.67 -9.30 -7.73
N PHE A 18 -30.65 -9.10 -6.88
CA PHE A 18 -29.48 -10.00 -6.80
C PHE A 18 -29.61 -11.18 -5.81
N ARG A 19 -30.82 -11.68 -5.55
CA ARG A 19 -30.99 -12.77 -4.56
C ARG A 19 -30.88 -14.21 -5.09
N ASN A 20 -30.87 -14.48 -6.41
CA ASN A 20 -30.77 -15.86 -6.93
C ASN A 20 -30.32 -15.98 -8.41
N LEU A 21 -29.71 -17.12 -8.79
CA LEU A 21 -29.33 -17.47 -10.18
C LEU A 21 -30.50 -17.45 -11.19
N LYS A 22 -31.76 -17.55 -10.73
CA LYS A 22 -32.94 -17.40 -11.58
C LYS A 22 -33.12 -15.97 -12.13
N THR A 23 -32.68 -14.94 -11.41
CA THR A 23 -32.72 -13.53 -11.86
C THR A 23 -31.56 -13.16 -12.80
N ALA A 24 -30.45 -13.91 -12.80
CA ALA A 24 -29.38 -13.69 -13.78
C ALA A 24 -29.87 -13.94 -15.22
N ARG A 25 -30.84 -14.86 -15.41
CA ARG A 25 -31.47 -15.12 -16.72
C ARG A 25 -32.35 -13.97 -17.19
N SER A 26 -33.04 -13.27 -16.29
CA SER A 26 -33.80 -12.06 -16.68
C SER A 26 -32.88 -10.88 -16.96
N PHE A 27 -31.78 -10.76 -16.21
CA PHE A 27 -30.76 -9.73 -16.45
C PHE A 27 -30.02 -9.96 -17.77
N ALA A 28 -29.67 -11.21 -18.11
CA ALA A 28 -29.02 -11.58 -19.37
C ALA A 28 -29.84 -11.20 -20.63
N ILE A 29 -31.17 -11.09 -20.51
CA ILE A 29 -32.05 -10.67 -21.61
C ILE A 29 -31.83 -9.18 -21.94
N ASP A 30 -31.46 -8.36 -20.96
CA ASP A 30 -31.26 -6.91 -21.14
C ASP A 30 -29.84 -6.52 -21.59
N ILE A 31 -28.82 -7.33 -21.29
CA ILE A 31 -27.39 -7.10 -21.65
C ILE A 31 -26.94 -7.80 -22.94
N GLY A 32 -27.79 -8.63 -23.56
CA GLY A 32 -27.51 -9.30 -24.84
C GLY A 32 -26.68 -10.59 -24.76
N ARG A 33 -25.65 -10.66 -23.89
CA ARG A 33 -24.84 -11.88 -23.67
C ARG A 33 -24.22 -11.89 -22.27
N VAL A 34 -24.21 -13.05 -21.61
CA VAL A 34 -23.49 -13.31 -20.35
C VAL A 34 -22.66 -14.56 -20.53
N ASP A 35 -21.34 -14.40 -20.55
CA ASP A 35 -20.39 -15.50 -20.56
C ASP A 35 -20.16 -15.98 -19.12
N LYS A 36 -20.29 -17.30 -18.92
CA LYS A 36 -20.15 -17.91 -17.59
C LYS A 36 -18.73 -18.42 -17.44
N GLU A 37 -18.07 -17.99 -16.38
CA GLU A 37 -16.75 -18.46 -16.02
C GLU A 37 -16.77 -19.34 -14.76
N ASP A 38 -15.78 -20.23 -14.63
CA ASP A 38 -15.60 -21.03 -13.43
C ASP A 38 -15.18 -20.15 -12.24
N GLU A 39 -15.89 -20.31 -11.11
CA GLU A 39 -15.69 -19.51 -9.91
C GLU A 39 -14.27 -19.68 -9.35
N MET A 40 -13.74 -20.90 -9.31
CA MET A 40 -12.44 -21.17 -8.70
C MET A 40 -11.31 -20.68 -9.59
N GLU A 41 -11.40 -20.87 -10.91
CA GLU A 41 -10.42 -20.33 -11.84
C GLU A 41 -10.37 -18.80 -11.77
N CYS A 42 -11.53 -18.12 -11.74
CA CYS A 42 -11.58 -16.67 -11.56
C CYS A 42 -10.98 -16.25 -10.22
N LEU A 43 -11.32 -16.96 -9.14
CA LEU A 43 -10.79 -16.68 -7.81
C LEU A 43 -9.25 -16.73 -7.80
N ILE A 44 -8.66 -17.78 -8.36
CA ILE A 44 -7.19 -17.93 -8.42
C ILE A 44 -6.56 -16.88 -9.33
N LYS A 45 -7.16 -16.63 -10.50
CA LYS A 45 -6.66 -15.63 -11.46
C LYS A 45 -6.65 -14.23 -10.84
N GLY A 46 -7.73 -13.83 -10.17
CA GLY A 46 -7.80 -12.54 -9.47
C GLY A 46 -6.85 -12.45 -8.28
N CYS A 47 -6.70 -13.53 -7.51
CA CYS A 47 -5.74 -13.60 -6.40
C CYS A 47 -4.29 -13.38 -6.87
N ASN A 48 -3.86 -14.14 -7.88
CA ASN A 48 -2.51 -14.02 -8.43
C ASN A 48 -2.27 -12.66 -9.10
N PHE A 49 -3.29 -12.11 -9.76
CA PHE A 49 -3.22 -10.78 -10.34
C PHE A 49 -2.92 -9.72 -9.27
N LEU A 50 -3.61 -9.76 -8.12
CA LEU A 50 -3.35 -8.82 -7.02
C LEU A 50 -1.96 -9.03 -6.42
N PHE A 51 -1.52 -10.28 -6.23
CA PHE A 51 -0.16 -10.60 -5.77
C PHE A 51 0.92 -10.00 -6.65
N LYS A 52 0.73 -10.02 -7.97
CA LYS A 52 1.70 -9.50 -8.94
C LYS A 52 1.70 -7.98 -9.03
N ASN A 53 0.55 -7.33 -8.84
CA ASN A 53 0.39 -5.92 -9.18
C ASN A 53 0.25 -4.98 -7.98
N ILE A 54 -0.20 -5.47 -6.82
CA ILE A 54 -0.50 -4.64 -5.64
C ILE A 54 0.52 -4.95 -4.54
N PRO A 55 1.54 -4.09 -4.32
CA PRO A 55 2.66 -4.40 -3.43
C PRO A 55 2.28 -4.72 -1.98
N ASP A 56 1.26 -4.05 -1.45
CA ASP A 56 0.75 -4.21 -0.09
C ASP A 56 -0.56 -5.03 -0.04
N GLU A 57 -0.81 -5.93 -1.00
CA GLU A 57 -2.03 -6.75 -1.01
C GLU A 57 -2.12 -7.67 0.22
N VAL A 58 -0.98 -8.26 0.59
CA VAL A 58 -0.91 -9.34 1.56
C VAL A 58 -0.47 -8.78 2.90
N PHE A 59 -1.12 -9.18 3.99
CA PHE A 59 -0.71 -8.79 5.33
C PHE A 59 -0.90 -9.88 6.37
N ILE A 60 -0.17 -9.74 7.47
CA ILE A 60 -0.38 -10.47 8.72
C ILE A 60 -1.14 -9.55 9.67
N TYR A 61 -2.23 -10.07 10.26
CA TYR A 61 -2.91 -9.38 11.34
C TYR A 61 -2.38 -9.84 12.71
N GLN A 62 -1.97 -8.90 13.54
CA GLN A 62 -1.52 -9.11 14.91
C GLN A 62 -2.30 -8.20 15.85
N ARG A 63 -3.25 -8.79 16.60
CA ARG A 63 -4.03 -8.04 17.60
C ARG A 63 -3.11 -7.40 18.63
N HIS A 64 -3.29 -6.10 18.88
CA HIS A 64 -2.44 -5.30 19.76
C HIS A 64 -0.98 -5.17 19.29
N GLY A 65 -0.69 -5.53 18.04
CA GLY A 65 0.58 -5.23 17.39
C GLY A 65 0.73 -3.72 17.14
N SER A 66 1.97 -3.26 17.00
CA SER A 66 2.28 -1.91 16.54
C SER A 66 3.24 -2.03 15.35
N PRO A 67 2.73 -2.04 14.10
CA PRO A 67 1.32 -1.90 13.69
C PRO A 67 0.53 -3.22 13.80
N GLU A 68 -0.80 -3.13 13.84
CA GLU A 68 -1.69 -4.31 13.89
C GLU A 68 -1.75 -5.05 12.55
N TYR A 69 -1.61 -4.31 11.46
CA TYR A 69 -1.51 -4.83 10.09
C TYR A 69 -0.07 -4.72 9.65
N LYS A 70 0.55 -5.85 9.31
CA LYS A 70 1.92 -5.91 8.80
C LYS A 70 1.89 -6.41 7.37
N PHE A 71 1.92 -5.47 6.43
CA PHE A 71 1.99 -5.76 5.00
C PHE A 71 3.27 -6.52 4.68
N GLN A 72 3.16 -7.48 3.77
CA GLN A 72 4.25 -8.30 3.28
C GLN A 72 4.45 -7.95 1.82
N GLY A 73 5.67 -7.57 1.44
CA GLY A 73 6.03 -7.54 0.03
C GLY A 73 5.82 -8.94 -0.56
N VAL A 74 5.04 -9.03 -1.62
CA VAL A 74 4.75 -10.31 -2.26
C VAL A 74 5.98 -10.73 -3.07
N ASP A 75 6.61 -11.83 -2.63
CA ASP A 75 7.75 -12.42 -3.34
C ASP A 75 7.34 -12.82 -4.77
N HIS A 76 8.28 -12.77 -5.72
CA HIS A 76 8.07 -13.30 -7.07
C HIS A 76 7.71 -14.80 -7.06
N TYR A 77 7.97 -15.49 -5.94
CA TYR A 77 7.65 -16.89 -5.72
C TYR A 77 6.56 -17.07 -4.64
N VAL A 78 5.30 -16.80 -4.99
CA VAL A 78 4.14 -17.06 -4.12
C VAL A 78 3.77 -18.54 -4.01
N PHE A 79 4.13 -19.36 -4.99
CA PHE A 79 3.73 -20.77 -5.06
C PHE A 79 4.70 -21.73 -4.32
N PRO A 80 4.21 -22.89 -3.82
CA PRO A 80 2.81 -23.27 -3.70
C PRO A 80 2.16 -22.64 -2.45
N TYR A 81 0.85 -22.41 -2.51
CA TYR A 81 0.09 -21.88 -1.39
C TYR A 81 -1.30 -22.52 -1.25
N LEU A 82 -1.92 -22.34 -0.08
CA LEU A 82 -3.31 -22.68 0.17
C LEU A 82 -4.16 -21.41 0.16
N LEU A 83 -5.18 -21.35 -0.70
CA LEU A 83 -6.24 -20.34 -0.61
C LEU A 83 -7.43 -20.93 0.15
N VAL A 84 -7.83 -20.27 1.23
CA VAL A 84 -9.04 -20.57 2.00
C VAL A 84 -10.05 -19.48 1.72
N ASN A 85 -10.99 -19.73 0.82
CA ASN A 85 -12.03 -18.78 0.47
C ASN A 85 -13.27 -18.98 1.35
N ILE A 86 -13.58 -18.01 2.20
CA ILE A 86 -14.66 -18.03 3.17
C ILE A 86 -15.82 -17.16 2.68
N GLY A 87 -16.75 -17.79 1.96
CA GLY A 87 -18.03 -17.21 1.54
C GLY A 87 -19.18 -17.74 2.41
N SER A 88 -20.31 -18.06 1.77
CA SER A 88 -21.43 -18.73 2.46
C SER A 88 -20.99 -20.08 3.05
N GLY A 89 -20.24 -20.87 2.28
CA GLY A 89 -19.44 -21.99 2.75
C GLY A 89 -17.94 -21.69 2.62
N VAL A 90 -17.10 -22.72 2.70
CA VAL A 90 -15.64 -22.58 2.62
C VAL A 90 -15.07 -23.53 1.58
N SER A 91 -14.20 -23.01 0.72
CA SER A 91 -13.43 -23.79 -0.25
C SER A 91 -11.94 -23.66 0.03
N LEU A 92 -11.24 -24.79 0.04
CA LEU A 92 -9.80 -24.87 0.26
C LEU A 92 -9.14 -25.31 -1.04
N VAL A 93 -8.37 -24.41 -1.64
CA VAL A 93 -7.77 -24.58 -2.96
C VAL A 93 -6.25 -24.55 -2.83
N LYS A 94 -5.60 -25.66 -3.16
CA LYS A 94 -4.15 -25.72 -3.31
C LYS A 94 -3.78 -25.12 -4.65
N VAL A 95 -2.87 -24.15 -4.65
CA VAL A 95 -2.37 -23.48 -5.86
C VAL A 95 -0.88 -23.78 -5.99
N GLU A 96 -0.50 -24.44 -7.08
CA GLU A 96 0.88 -24.85 -7.35
C GLU A 96 1.57 -23.97 -8.39
N SER A 97 0.78 -23.30 -9.25
CA SER A 97 1.22 -22.31 -10.23
C SER A 97 0.01 -21.53 -10.73
N GLU A 98 0.23 -20.52 -11.57
CA GLU A 98 -0.81 -19.72 -12.23
C GLU A 98 -1.91 -20.56 -12.89
N SER A 99 -1.54 -21.67 -13.53
CA SER A 99 -2.46 -22.54 -14.28
C SER A 99 -2.81 -23.85 -13.57
N LYS A 100 -2.26 -24.10 -12.38
CA LYS A 100 -2.42 -25.37 -11.66
C LYS A 100 -2.95 -25.14 -10.26
N CYS A 101 -4.25 -25.32 -10.11
CA CYS A 101 -4.94 -25.30 -8.83
C CYS A 101 -5.84 -26.53 -8.66
N GLN A 102 -6.08 -26.93 -7.41
CA GLN A 102 -6.98 -28.03 -7.07
C GLN A 102 -7.75 -27.70 -5.81
N ARG A 103 -9.08 -27.85 -5.84
CA ARG A 103 -9.90 -27.83 -4.63
C ARG A 103 -9.65 -29.11 -3.83
N ILE A 104 -8.89 -28.99 -2.75
CA ILE A 104 -8.47 -30.11 -1.89
C ILE A 104 -9.39 -30.33 -0.69
N GLY A 105 -10.27 -29.37 -0.40
CA GLY A 105 -11.22 -29.49 0.70
C GLY A 105 -12.26 -28.38 0.72
N GLY A 106 -13.08 -28.42 1.77
CA GLY A 106 -14.08 -27.41 2.05
C GLY A 106 -14.92 -27.80 3.25
N THR A 107 -15.70 -26.83 3.75
CA THR A 107 -16.72 -27.07 4.77
C THR A 107 -17.96 -26.23 4.48
N SER A 108 -19.13 -26.72 4.88
CA SER A 108 -20.36 -25.94 4.84
C SER A 108 -20.46 -24.94 6.00
N THR A 109 -19.61 -25.04 7.01
CA THR A 109 -19.54 -24.14 8.18
C THR A 109 -18.80 -22.84 7.85
N GLY A 110 -19.39 -22.02 6.98
CA GLY A 110 -18.82 -20.72 6.55
C GLY A 110 -19.56 -19.51 7.12
N GLY A 111 -19.45 -18.38 6.43
CA GLY A 111 -20.12 -17.13 6.82
C GLY A 111 -21.65 -17.21 6.74
N GLY A 112 -22.19 -18.06 5.87
CA GLY A 112 -23.63 -18.32 5.78
C GLY A 112 -24.15 -19.06 7.03
N THR A 113 -23.35 -19.95 7.60
CA THR A 113 -23.67 -20.61 8.87
C THR A 113 -23.62 -19.62 10.03
N PHE A 114 -22.61 -18.75 10.07
CA PHE A 114 -22.49 -17.71 11.09
C PHE A 114 -23.71 -16.79 11.06
N TRP A 115 -24.05 -16.25 9.88
CA TRP A 115 -25.21 -15.39 9.73
C TRP A 115 -26.50 -16.13 10.06
N GLY A 116 -26.73 -17.30 9.47
CA GLY A 116 -27.97 -18.06 9.65
C GLY A 116 -28.24 -18.43 11.11
N LEU A 117 -27.25 -19.01 11.80
CA LEU A 117 -27.40 -19.34 13.22
C LEU A 117 -27.40 -18.10 14.11
N GLY A 118 -26.59 -17.09 13.80
CA GLY A 118 -26.55 -15.85 14.57
C GLY A 118 -27.89 -15.10 14.55
N SER A 119 -28.58 -15.05 13.39
CA SER A 119 -29.92 -14.47 13.29
C SER A 119 -31.01 -15.30 13.98
N ILE A 120 -30.76 -16.59 14.26
CA ILE A 120 -31.66 -17.42 15.08
C ILE A 120 -31.39 -17.18 16.57
N LEU A 121 -30.11 -17.03 16.94
CA LEU A 121 -29.67 -16.91 18.33
C LEU A 121 -29.78 -15.48 18.89
N THR A 122 -29.87 -14.47 18.02
CA THR A 122 -29.83 -13.04 18.40
C THR A 122 -30.88 -12.23 17.64
N GLY A 123 -31.13 -11.00 18.08
CA GLY A 123 -31.97 -10.04 17.37
C GLY A 123 -31.32 -9.36 16.16
N ALA A 124 -30.07 -9.71 15.80
CA ALA A 124 -29.35 -9.08 14.70
C ALA A 124 -29.98 -9.38 13.32
N LYS A 125 -30.18 -8.33 12.53
CA LYS A 125 -30.81 -8.39 11.20
C LYS A 125 -29.77 -8.41 10.08
N THR A 126 -28.60 -7.84 10.32
CA THR A 126 -27.53 -7.77 9.34
C THR A 126 -26.31 -8.55 9.80
N PHE A 127 -25.45 -8.90 8.85
CA PHE A 127 -24.18 -9.56 9.13
C PHE A 127 -23.26 -8.68 9.99
N ASP A 128 -23.22 -7.37 9.69
CA ASP A 128 -22.39 -6.40 10.42
C ASP A 128 -22.88 -6.20 11.87
N GLU A 129 -24.19 -6.09 12.10
CA GLU A 129 -24.78 -6.05 13.45
C GLU A 129 -24.38 -7.28 14.28
N LEU A 130 -24.38 -8.46 13.66
CA LEU A 130 -24.01 -9.70 14.34
C LEU A 130 -22.52 -9.73 14.71
N LEU A 131 -21.64 -9.20 13.86
CA LEU A 131 -20.22 -9.05 14.17
C LEU A 131 -19.97 -8.01 15.26
N GLU A 132 -20.71 -6.91 15.29
CA GLU A 132 -20.66 -5.91 16.37
C GLU A 132 -21.14 -6.47 17.72
N LEU A 133 -22.15 -7.35 17.71
CA LEU A 133 -22.55 -8.10 18.91
C LEU A 133 -21.41 -9.02 19.36
N ALA A 134 -20.83 -9.77 18.42
CA ALA A 134 -19.71 -10.67 18.71
C ALA A 134 -18.50 -9.91 19.25
N GLU A 135 -18.19 -8.70 18.80
CA GLU A 135 -17.05 -7.93 19.30
C GLU A 135 -17.17 -7.57 20.80
N ARG A 136 -18.40 -7.36 21.28
CA ARG A 136 -18.69 -6.97 22.67
C ARG A 136 -18.93 -8.16 23.61
N GLY A 137 -19.11 -9.37 23.06
CA GLY A 137 -19.47 -10.56 23.81
C GLY A 137 -18.32 -11.25 24.54
N ASP A 138 -18.66 -11.99 25.59
CA ASP A 138 -17.76 -12.86 26.34
C ASP A 138 -18.16 -14.33 26.15
N HIS A 139 -17.42 -15.03 25.28
CA HIS A 139 -17.70 -16.43 24.98
C HIS A 139 -17.60 -17.37 26.20
N ARG A 140 -16.87 -16.97 27.26
CA ARG A 140 -16.61 -17.81 28.44
C ARG A 140 -17.88 -18.08 29.25
N THR A 141 -18.96 -17.34 29.03
CA THR A 141 -20.26 -17.62 29.66
C THR A 141 -21.02 -18.74 28.95
N VAL A 142 -20.77 -18.94 27.65
CA VAL A 142 -21.48 -19.89 26.77
C VAL A 142 -20.66 -21.16 26.50
N ASP A 143 -19.35 -21.01 26.32
CA ASP A 143 -18.44 -22.11 26.00
C ASP A 143 -17.96 -22.87 27.23
N MET A 144 -17.78 -24.18 27.10
CA MET A 144 -17.10 -24.99 28.11
C MET A 144 -15.60 -25.02 27.80
N LEU A 145 -14.79 -24.55 28.75
CA LEU A 145 -13.33 -24.46 28.65
C LEU A 145 -12.67 -25.70 29.26
N VAL A 146 -11.40 -25.94 28.93
CA VAL A 146 -10.61 -27.06 29.51
C VAL A 146 -10.61 -27.01 31.04
N LYS A 147 -10.46 -25.81 31.63
CA LYS A 147 -10.51 -25.64 33.09
C LYS A 147 -11.87 -25.96 33.71
N ASP A 148 -12.95 -25.87 32.95
CA ASP A 148 -14.30 -26.20 33.43
C ASP A 148 -14.49 -27.74 33.55
N ILE A 149 -13.63 -28.51 32.88
CA ILE A 149 -13.63 -29.99 32.93
C ILE A 149 -12.57 -30.49 33.92
N TYR A 150 -11.36 -29.94 33.88
CA TYR A 150 -10.19 -30.46 34.60
C TYR A 150 -9.79 -29.63 35.84
N GLY A 151 -10.47 -28.52 36.13
CA GLY A 151 -10.13 -27.61 37.23
C GLY A 151 -8.89 -26.73 36.99
N GLY A 152 -8.28 -26.81 35.79
CA GLY A 152 -7.07 -26.07 35.42
C GLY A 152 -6.62 -26.41 33.99
N ALA A 153 -5.33 -26.21 33.69
CA ALA A 153 -4.75 -26.70 32.44
C ALA A 153 -4.64 -28.23 32.46
N TYR A 154 -4.78 -28.86 31.29
CA TYR A 154 -4.52 -30.29 31.13
C TYR A 154 -3.09 -30.53 30.63
N SER A 155 -2.15 -30.50 31.58
CA SER A 155 -0.71 -30.48 31.30
C SER A 155 -0.17 -31.71 30.57
N ASN A 156 -0.77 -32.90 30.77
CA ASN A 156 -0.27 -34.16 30.17
C ASN A 156 -0.27 -34.15 28.63
N ILE A 157 -1.18 -33.38 28.03
CA ILE A 157 -1.28 -33.21 26.57
C ILE A 157 -1.05 -31.76 26.14
N GLY A 158 -0.59 -30.91 27.05
CA GLY A 158 -0.24 -29.52 26.77
C GLY A 158 -1.43 -28.62 26.42
N LEU A 159 -2.64 -28.89 26.94
CA LEU A 159 -3.81 -28.03 26.70
C LEU A 159 -3.94 -26.96 27.81
N PRO A 160 -3.83 -25.66 27.48
CA PRO A 160 -4.11 -24.57 28.41
C PRO A 160 -5.55 -24.59 28.91
N GLY A 161 -5.77 -24.13 30.14
CA GLY A 161 -7.10 -24.18 30.79
C GLY A 161 -8.14 -23.24 30.18
N ASP A 162 -7.71 -22.19 29.48
CA ASP A 162 -8.53 -21.18 28.80
C ASP A 162 -8.95 -21.59 27.37
N VAL A 163 -8.43 -22.71 26.85
CA VAL A 163 -8.87 -23.26 25.56
C VAL A 163 -10.32 -23.74 25.63
N ILE A 164 -11.09 -23.48 24.57
CA ILE A 164 -12.44 -23.99 24.40
C ILE A 164 -12.37 -25.52 24.22
N ALA A 165 -12.97 -26.26 25.14
CA ALA A 165 -13.09 -27.72 25.05
C ALA A 165 -14.37 -28.14 24.31
N SER A 166 -15.46 -27.38 24.48
CA SER A 166 -16.71 -27.58 23.75
C SER A 166 -17.43 -26.25 23.55
N SER A 167 -17.54 -25.84 22.29
CA SER A 167 -18.32 -24.67 21.90
C SER A 167 -19.79 -24.83 22.33
N PHE A 168 -20.39 -23.78 22.89
CA PHE A 168 -21.74 -23.81 23.48
C PHE A 168 -21.96 -24.85 24.59
N GLY A 169 -20.89 -25.45 25.13
CA GLY A 169 -20.99 -26.57 26.07
C GLY A 169 -21.71 -26.25 27.38
N LYS A 170 -21.69 -24.98 27.84
CA LYS A 170 -22.42 -24.56 29.05
C LYS A 170 -23.93 -24.50 28.81
N ALA A 171 -24.35 -24.16 27.60
CA ALA A 171 -25.78 -24.12 27.24
C ALA A 171 -26.45 -25.49 27.35
N ALA A 172 -25.71 -26.58 27.12
CA ALA A 172 -26.20 -27.95 27.30
C ALA A 172 -26.30 -28.38 28.78
N ARG A 173 -25.57 -27.73 29.68
CA ARG A 173 -25.49 -28.07 31.12
C ARG A 173 -26.25 -27.10 32.03
N SER A 174 -26.72 -25.97 31.50
CA SER A 174 -27.56 -25.05 32.27
C SER A 174 -28.83 -25.78 32.72
N PRO A 175 -29.19 -25.70 34.02
CA PRO A 175 -30.28 -26.47 34.56
C PRO A 175 -31.59 -26.03 33.91
N LYS A 176 -32.12 -26.86 33.02
CA LYS A 176 -33.54 -26.79 32.66
C LYS A 176 -34.45 -27.26 33.81
N ASP A 177 -33.86 -27.85 34.86
CA ASP A 177 -34.56 -28.54 35.95
C ASP A 177 -34.13 -28.06 37.35
N SER A 178 -34.16 -26.74 37.61
CA SER A 178 -34.30 -26.27 38.99
C SER A 178 -35.56 -25.44 39.07
N ASP A 179 -36.64 -26.11 39.49
CA ASP A 179 -37.88 -25.49 39.95
C ASP A 179 -37.58 -24.21 40.71
N SER A 180 -38.25 -23.12 40.32
CA SER A 180 -38.19 -21.77 40.89
C SER A 180 -37.01 -20.87 40.46
N LYS A 181 -37.13 -20.26 39.26
CA LYS A 181 -36.87 -18.81 39.07
C LYS A 181 -37.43 -18.32 37.72
N LYS A 182 -38.20 -17.23 37.82
CA LYS A 182 -38.90 -16.42 36.81
C LYS A 182 -38.42 -16.58 35.35
N ILE A 183 -39.37 -16.96 34.49
CA ILE A 183 -39.30 -17.05 33.02
C ILE A 183 -39.28 -15.65 32.37
N SER A 184 -38.33 -14.78 32.71
CA SER A 184 -38.30 -13.44 32.12
C SER A 184 -36.94 -12.93 31.66
N GLU A 185 -35.86 -13.69 31.87
CA GLU A 185 -34.53 -13.27 31.39
C GLU A 185 -33.87 -14.39 30.56
N PRO A 186 -33.30 -14.06 29.38
CA PRO A 186 -32.56 -15.02 28.58
C PRO A 186 -31.34 -15.55 29.36
N LEU A 187 -31.12 -16.85 29.26
CA LEU A 187 -30.08 -17.59 30.01
C LEU A 187 -28.64 -17.12 29.68
N PHE A 188 -28.44 -16.60 28.46
CA PHE A 188 -27.18 -16.04 27.97
C PHE A 188 -27.45 -14.73 27.24
N LYS A 189 -26.47 -13.82 27.27
CA LYS A 189 -26.53 -12.58 26.49
C LYS A 189 -26.38 -12.88 25.00
N GLU A 190 -27.06 -12.10 24.17
CA GLU A 190 -26.97 -12.26 22.71
C GLU A 190 -25.54 -12.03 22.20
N GLU A 191 -24.84 -11.05 22.76
CA GLU A 191 -23.44 -10.75 22.46
C GLU A 191 -22.54 -11.95 22.74
N ASP A 192 -22.73 -12.62 23.88
CA ASP A 192 -21.93 -13.78 24.29
C ASP A 192 -22.16 -14.97 23.35
N MET A 193 -23.42 -15.19 22.94
CA MET A 193 -23.76 -16.23 21.97
C MET A 193 -23.17 -15.92 20.57
N ALA A 194 -23.25 -14.67 20.12
CA ALA A 194 -22.63 -14.23 18.87
C ALA A 194 -21.10 -14.41 18.90
N ARG A 195 -20.45 -14.04 20.02
CA ARG A 195 -19.01 -14.25 20.24
C ARG A 195 -18.65 -15.73 20.18
N SER A 196 -19.37 -16.57 20.92
CA SER A 196 -19.19 -18.03 20.93
C SER A 196 -19.33 -18.63 19.53
N LEU A 197 -20.36 -18.23 18.79
CA LEU A 197 -20.59 -18.70 17.42
C LEU A 197 -19.44 -18.32 16.47
N LEU A 198 -19.00 -17.06 16.53
CA LEU A 198 -17.89 -16.57 15.72
C LEU A 198 -16.61 -17.37 15.98
N LEU A 199 -16.30 -17.62 17.26
CA LEU A 199 -15.13 -18.40 17.66
C LEU A 199 -15.25 -19.86 17.22
N ALA A 200 -16.40 -20.49 17.38
CA ALA A 200 -16.63 -21.87 16.97
C ALA A 200 -16.36 -22.06 15.47
N ILE A 201 -16.96 -21.20 14.63
CA ILE A 201 -16.80 -21.27 13.17
C ILE A 201 -15.37 -20.94 12.75
N SER A 202 -14.78 -19.86 13.30
CA SER A 202 -13.42 -19.44 12.93
C SER A 202 -12.36 -20.45 13.35
N ASN A 203 -12.51 -21.09 14.52
CA ASN A 203 -11.59 -22.13 14.99
C ASN A 203 -11.70 -23.40 14.14
N ASP A 204 -12.91 -23.80 13.75
CA ASP A 204 -13.16 -24.94 12.87
C ASP A 204 -12.50 -24.72 11.49
N ILE A 205 -12.73 -23.56 10.89
CA ILE A 205 -12.08 -23.15 9.62
C ILE A 205 -10.56 -23.17 9.75
N GLY A 206 -10.03 -22.57 10.82
CA GLY A 206 -8.59 -22.54 11.08
C GLY A 206 -8.01 -23.96 11.24
N GLN A 207 -8.67 -24.84 11.99
CA GLN A 207 -8.21 -26.21 12.17
C GLN A 207 -8.22 -27.00 10.86
N ILE A 208 -9.30 -26.91 10.06
CA ILE A 208 -9.40 -27.58 8.76
C ILE A 208 -8.30 -27.07 7.81
N ALA A 209 -8.10 -25.74 7.75
CA ALA A 209 -7.06 -25.12 6.93
C ALA A 209 -5.66 -25.57 7.35
N TYR A 210 -5.37 -25.62 8.66
CA TYR A 210 -4.12 -26.15 9.19
C TYR A 210 -3.89 -27.62 8.77
N LEU A 211 -4.89 -28.48 8.95
CA LEU A 211 -4.77 -29.90 8.63
C LEU A 211 -4.51 -30.13 7.14
N GLN A 212 -5.19 -29.37 6.28
CA GLN A 212 -5.00 -29.43 4.83
C GLN A 212 -3.63 -28.89 4.41
N ALA A 213 -3.21 -27.75 4.96
CA ALA A 213 -1.87 -27.22 4.70
C ALA A 213 -0.78 -28.22 5.12
N ARG A 214 -0.90 -28.82 6.30
CA ARG A 214 0.03 -29.85 6.78
C ARG A 214 0.03 -31.11 5.90
N LEU A 215 -1.14 -31.61 5.51
CA LEU A 215 -1.27 -32.78 4.64
C LEU A 215 -0.60 -32.58 3.28
N HIS A 216 -0.64 -31.35 2.76
CA HIS A 216 -0.09 -31.00 1.46
C HIS A 216 1.29 -30.31 1.51
N GLY A 217 1.91 -30.21 2.69
CA GLY A 217 3.24 -29.61 2.87
C GLY A 217 3.30 -28.10 2.58
N LEU A 218 2.20 -27.37 2.77
CA LEU A 218 2.08 -25.95 2.48
C LEU A 218 2.41 -25.11 3.73
N LYS A 219 3.25 -24.08 3.56
CA LYS A 219 3.67 -23.18 4.65
C LYS A 219 2.89 -21.87 4.71
N LYS A 220 2.22 -21.48 3.62
CA LYS A 220 1.46 -20.23 3.51
C LYS A 220 -0.01 -20.54 3.27
N ILE A 221 -0.87 -19.94 4.09
CA ILE A 221 -2.33 -19.99 3.91
C ILE A 221 -2.82 -18.57 3.73
N TYR A 222 -3.39 -18.29 2.56
CA TYR A 222 -4.06 -17.04 2.25
C TYR A 222 -5.55 -17.22 2.53
N PHE A 223 -6.08 -16.38 3.40
CA PHE A 223 -7.50 -16.33 3.68
C PHE A 223 -8.15 -15.22 2.86
N GLY A 224 -9.21 -15.58 2.14
CA GLY A 224 -10.01 -14.65 1.36
C GLY A 224 -11.51 -14.84 1.61
N GLY A 225 -12.32 -14.06 0.91
CA GLY A 225 -13.78 -14.12 1.02
C GLY A 225 -14.36 -13.15 2.05
N TYR A 226 -15.64 -12.81 1.82
CA TYR A 226 -16.30 -11.70 2.48
C TYR A 226 -16.61 -11.92 3.97
N PHE A 227 -16.46 -13.14 4.49
CA PHE A 227 -16.61 -13.40 5.93
C PHE A 227 -15.56 -12.68 6.78
N ILE A 228 -14.38 -12.43 6.21
CA ILE A 228 -13.28 -11.76 6.91
C ILE A 228 -13.46 -10.25 6.86
N ARG A 229 -13.87 -9.68 5.72
CA ARG A 229 -14.08 -8.26 5.38
C ARG A 229 -13.45 -7.25 6.35
N GLY A 230 -12.14 -7.34 6.57
CA GLY A 230 -11.43 -6.42 7.45
C GLY A 230 -11.84 -6.45 8.93
N HIS A 231 -12.62 -7.44 9.38
CA HIS A 231 -13.02 -7.65 10.77
C HIS A 231 -11.86 -8.23 11.58
N PRO A 232 -11.21 -7.41 12.44
CA PRO A 232 -9.96 -7.78 13.10
C PRO A 232 -10.11 -8.98 14.03
N ILE A 233 -11.31 -9.14 14.57
CA ILE A 233 -11.65 -10.21 15.50
C ILE A 233 -11.68 -11.59 14.82
N THR A 234 -12.17 -11.66 13.58
CA THR A 234 -12.19 -12.89 12.77
C THR A 234 -10.77 -13.26 12.37
N MET A 235 -10.00 -12.28 11.87
CA MET A 235 -8.58 -12.46 11.53
C MET A 235 -7.77 -12.94 12.74
N ASN A 236 -7.96 -12.31 13.91
CA ASN A 236 -7.29 -12.72 15.14
C ASN A 236 -7.56 -14.18 15.51
N THR A 237 -8.82 -14.61 15.43
CA THR A 237 -9.21 -15.97 15.82
C THR A 237 -8.65 -17.00 14.85
N ILE A 238 -8.72 -16.75 13.54
CA ILE A 238 -8.11 -17.63 12.53
C ILE A 238 -6.60 -17.73 12.75
N THR A 239 -5.92 -16.59 12.94
CA THR A 239 -4.47 -16.55 13.22
C THR A 239 -4.12 -17.33 14.47
N TYR A 240 -4.88 -17.16 15.55
CA TYR A 240 -4.69 -17.92 16.78
C TYR A 240 -4.86 -19.43 16.55
N ALA A 241 -5.92 -19.85 15.86
CA ALA A 241 -6.18 -21.26 15.57
C ALA A 241 -5.05 -21.91 14.76
N ILE A 242 -4.57 -21.24 13.70
CA ILE A 242 -3.43 -21.74 12.91
C ILE A 242 -2.16 -21.82 13.75
N ASN A 243 -1.83 -20.77 14.50
CA ASN A 243 -0.60 -20.74 15.31
C ASN A 243 -0.62 -21.75 16.46
N PHE A 244 -1.79 -21.97 17.07
CA PHE A 244 -1.97 -22.95 18.15
C PHE A 244 -1.57 -24.36 17.69
N TRP A 245 -2.02 -24.78 16.50
CA TRP A 245 -1.75 -26.13 15.98
C TRP A 245 -0.41 -26.24 15.23
N SER A 246 0.01 -25.19 14.53
CA SER A 246 1.25 -25.19 13.74
C SER A 246 2.50 -24.82 14.52
N LYS A 247 2.36 -24.25 15.73
CA LYS A 247 3.49 -23.66 16.49
C LYS A 247 4.29 -22.63 15.68
N GLY A 248 3.62 -21.94 14.75
CA GLY A 248 4.22 -20.93 13.88
C GLY A 248 4.89 -21.49 12.61
N GLU A 249 4.85 -22.80 12.36
CA GLU A 249 5.38 -23.39 11.13
C GLU A 249 4.59 -23.01 9.87
N ILE A 250 3.32 -22.66 10.03
CA ILE A 250 2.41 -22.27 8.95
C ILE A 250 1.96 -20.83 9.18
N GLN A 251 2.10 -20.00 8.16
CA GLN A 251 1.81 -18.58 8.21
C GLN A 251 0.39 -18.30 7.68
N PRO A 252 -0.52 -17.80 8.53
CA PRO A 252 -1.80 -17.25 8.08
C PRO A 252 -1.59 -15.84 7.51
N LEU A 253 -2.12 -15.60 6.32
CA LEU A 253 -2.02 -14.36 5.55
C LEU A 253 -3.43 -13.93 5.12
N PHE A 254 -3.66 -12.63 5.08
CA PHE A 254 -4.94 -12.02 4.67
C PHE A 254 -4.71 -11.09 3.49
N LEU A 255 -5.80 -10.77 2.79
CA LEU A 255 -5.81 -10.01 1.55
C LEU A 255 -6.59 -8.71 1.74
N ARG A 256 -6.05 -7.58 1.28
CA ARG A 256 -6.77 -6.30 1.33
C ARG A 256 -8.04 -6.33 0.48
N HIS A 257 -7.99 -7.01 -0.66
CA HIS A 257 -9.09 -7.07 -1.63
C HIS A 257 -9.76 -8.44 -1.68
N GLU A 258 -9.81 -9.15 -0.55
CA GLU A 258 -10.36 -10.50 -0.38
C GLU A 258 -11.76 -10.73 -0.94
N GLY A 259 -12.60 -9.69 -0.99
CA GLY A 259 -13.97 -9.75 -1.52
C GLY A 259 -14.08 -9.66 -3.05
N TYR A 260 -13.03 -9.24 -3.74
CA TYR A 260 -13.06 -8.92 -5.17
C TYR A 260 -12.43 -9.98 -6.08
N LEU A 261 -11.77 -10.99 -5.51
CA LEU A 261 -10.96 -11.96 -6.24
C LEU A 261 -11.69 -12.59 -7.46
N GLY A 262 -12.91 -13.09 -7.26
CA GLY A 262 -13.69 -13.70 -8.34
C GLY A 262 -14.12 -12.71 -9.42
N ALA A 263 -14.49 -11.48 -9.04
CA ALA A 263 -14.89 -10.43 -9.98
C ALA A 263 -13.71 -9.96 -10.83
N ILE A 264 -12.53 -9.77 -10.21
CA ILE A 264 -11.28 -9.46 -10.90
C ILE A 264 -10.95 -10.59 -11.87
N GLY A 265 -10.99 -11.85 -11.44
CA GLY A 265 -10.72 -12.98 -12.32
C GLY A 265 -11.64 -13.07 -13.53
N ALA A 266 -12.94 -12.81 -13.33
CA ALA A 266 -13.92 -12.79 -14.42
C ALA A 266 -13.66 -11.63 -15.40
N PHE A 267 -13.35 -10.43 -14.89
CA PHE A 267 -12.92 -9.30 -15.71
C PHE A 267 -11.68 -9.66 -16.53
N LEU A 268 -10.64 -10.19 -15.89
CA LEU A 268 -9.39 -10.58 -16.57
C LEU A 268 -9.58 -11.71 -17.58
N LYS A 269 -10.62 -12.54 -17.47
CA LYS A 269 -10.94 -13.56 -18.48
C LYS A 269 -11.69 -12.97 -19.67
N GLY A 270 -12.61 -12.03 -19.43
CA GLY A 270 -13.26 -11.27 -20.50
C GLY A 270 -12.28 -10.44 -21.32
N GLU A 271 -11.24 -9.90 -20.66
CA GLU A 271 -10.17 -9.10 -21.28
C GLU A 271 -9.05 -9.94 -21.90
N GLU A 272 -9.11 -11.29 -21.96
CA GLU A 272 -8.04 -12.13 -22.56
C GLU A 272 -7.77 -11.85 -24.06
N GLU A 273 -8.55 -10.98 -24.71
CA GLU A 273 -8.20 -10.41 -26.03
C GLU A 273 -7.06 -9.37 -25.95
N ASP A 274 -6.82 -8.76 -24.78
CA ASP A 274 -5.73 -7.85 -24.46
C ASP A 274 -4.64 -8.56 -23.64
N ASP A 275 -3.39 -8.49 -24.07
CA ASP A 275 -2.24 -9.14 -23.43
C ASP A 275 -1.91 -8.48 -22.07
N ILE A 276 -2.62 -8.88 -21.01
CA ILE A 276 -2.60 -8.29 -19.66
C ILE A 276 -1.18 -8.26 -19.06
N GLU A 277 -0.31 -9.19 -19.44
CA GLU A 277 1.08 -9.22 -19.00
C GLU A 277 1.92 -8.06 -19.55
N LYS A 278 1.46 -7.37 -20.59
CA LYS A 278 2.11 -6.17 -21.15
C LYS A 278 1.95 -4.92 -20.28
N TYR A 279 1.09 -4.96 -19.27
CA TYR A 279 0.74 -3.80 -18.47
C TYR A 279 1.08 -4.04 -17.00
N SER A 280 1.38 -2.95 -16.31
CA SER A 280 1.43 -2.93 -14.86
C SER A 280 0.20 -2.20 -14.34
N TRP A 281 -0.27 -2.61 -13.17
CA TRP A 281 -1.45 -2.04 -12.55
C TRP A 281 -1.09 -1.48 -11.18
N GLY A 282 -1.71 -0.37 -10.79
CA GLY A 282 -1.56 0.23 -9.47
C GLY A 282 -2.92 0.52 -8.85
N GLU A 283 -3.03 0.48 -7.54
CA GLU A 283 -4.25 0.87 -6.84
C GLU A 283 -4.45 2.39 -6.93
N ASN A 284 -5.67 2.81 -7.27
CA ASN A 284 -6.07 4.21 -7.22
C ASN A 284 -6.68 4.54 -5.84
N PHE A 285 -5.91 5.24 -5.01
CA PHE A 285 -6.29 5.57 -3.63
C PHE A 285 -7.38 6.65 -3.56
N ALA A 286 -7.56 7.45 -4.61
CA ALA A 286 -8.57 8.50 -4.64
C ALA A 286 -9.99 7.89 -4.66
N CYS A 287 -10.16 6.80 -5.40
CA CYS A 287 -11.45 6.15 -5.65
C CYS A 287 -11.65 4.83 -4.90
N SER A 288 -10.58 4.16 -4.49
CA SER A 288 -10.66 2.91 -3.73
C SER A 288 -11.18 3.14 -2.31
N SER A 289 -11.86 2.12 -1.78
CA SER A 289 -12.32 2.07 -0.39
C SER A 289 -11.18 1.71 0.55
N SER A 290 -11.18 2.29 1.75
CA SER A 290 -10.15 2.00 2.75
C SER A 290 -10.35 0.61 3.38
N LEU A 291 -9.23 0.00 3.78
CA LEU A 291 -9.24 -1.14 4.69
C LEU A 291 -9.83 -0.68 6.05
N PRO A 292 -10.87 -1.35 6.58
CA PRO A 292 -11.54 -0.91 7.81
C PRO A 292 -10.59 -0.85 9.02
N SER A 293 -10.76 0.16 9.87
CA SER A 293 -10.06 0.25 11.16
C SER A 293 -10.93 -0.24 12.32
N PRO A 294 -10.38 -1.02 13.28
CA PRO A 294 -11.08 -1.35 14.53
C PRO A 294 -11.52 -0.11 15.34
N LYS A 295 -10.87 1.05 15.14
CA LYS A 295 -11.12 2.27 15.92
C LYS A 295 -12.13 3.22 15.28
N SER A 296 -12.46 3.06 13.99
CA SER A 296 -13.33 3.97 13.24
C SER A 296 -14.75 3.45 13.01
N SER A 297 -15.14 2.30 13.60
CA SER A 297 -16.48 1.71 13.47
C SER A 297 -17.64 2.65 13.86
N LYS A 298 -17.37 3.75 14.58
CA LYS A 298 -18.36 4.77 14.95
C LYS A 298 -18.47 5.96 14.00
N LEU A 299 -17.60 6.06 12.99
CA LEU A 299 -17.53 7.17 12.03
C LEU A 299 -17.78 6.64 10.62
N HIS A 300 -18.93 6.00 10.37
CA HIS A 300 -19.55 6.01 9.04
C HIS A 300 -20.07 7.43 8.71
N MET A 301 -19.19 8.44 8.80
CA MET A 301 -19.52 9.81 8.42
C MET A 301 -19.29 9.98 6.91
N GLY A 302 -20.41 10.06 6.19
CA GLY A 302 -20.55 10.83 4.95
C GLY A 302 -19.60 10.44 3.82
N ARG A 303 -19.94 9.34 3.11
CA ARG A 303 -19.51 9.15 1.72
C ARG A 303 -20.17 10.23 0.86
N LEU A 304 -19.54 11.39 0.74
CA LEU A 304 -20.10 12.57 0.05
C LEU A 304 -20.07 12.46 -1.50
N ARG A 305 -19.64 11.31 -2.04
CA ARG A 305 -19.47 11.11 -3.49
C ARG A 305 -20.01 9.82 -4.07
N SER A 306 -21.06 9.28 -3.47
CA SER A 306 -21.89 8.36 -4.23
C SER A 306 -23.30 8.36 -3.69
N SER A 307 -24.26 8.48 -4.60
CA SER A 307 -25.58 7.89 -4.43
C SER A 307 -25.53 6.36 -4.27
N MET A 308 -24.34 5.76 -4.13
CA MET A 308 -24.08 4.31 -4.06
C MET A 308 -23.29 3.92 -2.81
N GLN A 309 -23.95 3.25 -1.87
CA GLN A 309 -23.41 2.78 -0.58
C GLN A 309 -22.43 1.58 -0.68
N PHE A 310 -21.72 1.38 -1.79
CA PHE A 310 -20.92 0.17 -2.02
C PHE A 310 -19.42 0.44 -1.87
N ASP A 311 -18.68 -0.58 -1.43
CA ASP A 311 -17.22 -0.55 -1.46
C ASP A 311 -16.73 -0.60 -2.91
N SER A 312 -15.56 -0.03 -3.16
CA SER A 312 -14.96 0.15 -4.49
C SER A 312 -13.48 -0.20 -4.46
N LEU A 313 -13.02 -0.82 -5.56
CA LEU A 313 -11.60 -0.99 -5.88
C LEU A 313 -11.40 -0.43 -7.29
N GLU A 314 -10.49 0.54 -7.42
CA GLU A 314 -10.11 1.10 -8.71
C GLU A 314 -8.62 0.89 -8.95
N LEU A 315 -8.28 0.50 -10.19
CA LEU A 315 -6.93 0.16 -10.60
C LEU A 315 -6.54 0.99 -11.82
N ASP A 316 -5.41 1.68 -11.71
CA ASP A 316 -4.79 2.42 -12.81
C ASP A 316 -3.98 1.44 -13.66
N LYS A 317 -4.31 1.34 -14.96
CA LYS A 317 -3.51 0.62 -15.97
C LYS A 317 -2.38 1.52 -16.46
N LEU A 318 -1.13 1.14 -16.22
CA LEU A 318 0.03 1.86 -16.75
C LEU A 318 0.24 1.52 -18.23
N GLU A 319 0.57 2.52 -19.04
CA GLU A 319 0.79 2.36 -20.49
C GLU A 319 1.91 1.36 -20.83
N LYS A 320 2.86 1.15 -19.90
CA LYS A 320 4.01 0.27 -20.08
C LYS A 320 4.15 -0.63 -18.86
N SER A 321 4.46 -1.91 -19.10
CA SER A 321 4.92 -2.83 -18.05
C SER A 321 6.16 -2.26 -17.36
N LEU A 322 6.11 -2.19 -16.04
CA LEU A 322 7.22 -1.87 -15.18
C LEU A 322 7.98 -3.15 -14.83
N LEU A 323 9.31 -3.07 -14.90
CA LEU A 323 10.20 -4.14 -14.48
C LEU A 323 11.06 -3.66 -13.30
N PRO A 324 11.51 -4.57 -12.42
CA PRO A 324 12.50 -4.24 -11.41
C PRO A 324 13.72 -3.57 -12.04
N CYS A 325 14.24 -2.53 -11.39
CA CYS A 325 15.44 -1.85 -11.88
C CYS A 325 16.62 -2.86 -11.91
N PRO A 326 17.26 -3.10 -13.07
CA PRO A 326 18.27 -4.15 -13.23
C PRO A 326 19.56 -3.86 -12.47
N LEU A 327 19.71 -2.65 -11.94
CA LEU A 327 20.86 -2.20 -11.17
C LEU A 327 20.68 -2.42 -9.67
N LEU A 328 19.49 -2.80 -9.21
CA LEU A 328 19.29 -3.20 -7.82
C LEU A 328 20.11 -4.46 -7.51
N LEU A 329 20.69 -4.50 -6.31
CA LEU A 329 21.48 -5.66 -5.89
C LEU A 329 20.60 -6.91 -5.77
N ASP A 330 19.41 -6.74 -5.19
CA ASP A 330 18.39 -7.76 -5.03
C ASP A 330 17.02 -7.07 -5.01
N SER A 331 16.14 -7.45 -5.95
CA SER A 331 14.80 -6.89 -6.05
C SER A 331 13.88 -7.39 -4.94
N ASN A 332 14.16 -8.55 -4.34
CA ASN A 332 13.29 -9.16 -3.34
C ASN A 332 13.45 -8.53 -1.95
N SER A 333 14.64 -8.02 -1.62
CA SER A 333 14.88 -7.27 -0.38
C SER A 333 14.75 -5.75 -0.54
N TYR A 334 14.45 -5.27 -1.75
CA TYR A 334 14.35 -3.84 -2.02
C TYR A 334 13.10 -3.23 -1.41
N HIS A 335 13.30 -2.32 -0.46
CA HIS A 335 12.27 -1.47 0.11
C HIS A 335 12.61 -0.02 -0.26
N PRO A 336 11.81 0.64 -1.11
CA PRO A 336 12.13 1.98 -1.58
C PRO A 336 12.06 3.01 -0.46
N ASP A 337 11.04 2.95 0.40
CA ASP A 337 10.73 4.00 1.36
C ASP A 337 11.67 3.98 2.59
N THR A 338 12.22 5.14 2.93
CA THR A 338 13.16 5.31 4.06
C THR A 338 12.44 5.39 5.40
N VAL A 339 11.19 5.85 5.41
CA VAL A 339 10.37 6.00 6.62
C VAL A 339 8.99 5.39 6.37
N ASP A 340 8.64 4.42 7.19
CA ASP A 340 7.30 3.84 7.26
C ASP A 340 6.43 4.66 8.25
N LEU A 341 5.49 5.43 7.71
CA LEU A 341 4.59 6.27 8.50
C LEU A 341 3.48 5.43 9.19
N THR A 342 3.28 4.17 8.80
CA THR A 342 2.38 3.27 9.52
C THR A 342 2.93 2.97 10.91
N GLN A 343 4.25 2.79 11.02
CA GLN A 343 4.93 2.47 12.28
C GLN A 343 5.36 3.73 13.06
N ASP A 344 5.78 4.77 12.34
CA ASP A 344 6.31 5.99 12.95
C ASP A 344 5.23 7.04 13.16
N THR A 345 4.62 7.03 14.35
CA THR A 345 3.52 7.96 14.68
C THR A 345 3.95 9.44 14.66
N PRO A 346 5.09 9.85 15.28
CA PRO A 346 5.56 11.23 15.17
C PRO A 346 5.79 11.69 13.73
N ALA A 347 6.41 10.86 12.89
CA ALA A 347 6.61 11.16 11.47
C ALA A 347 5.28 11.28 10.73
N ARG A 348 4.35 10.36 10.97
CA ARG A 348 3.02 10.35 10.36
C ARG A 348 2.26 11.64 10.64
N LEU A 349 2.17 12.04 11.91
CA LEU A 349 1.45 13.24 12.29
C LEU A 349 2.07 14.49 11.64
N TYR A 350 3.40 14.56 11.63
CA TYR A 350 4.13 15.65 10.98
C TYR A 350 3.84 15.71 9.49
N TRP A 351 4.07 14.63 8.75
CA TRP A 351 3.92 14.61 7.29
C TRP A 351 2.49 14.87 6.85
N ILE A 352 1.51 14.22 7.48
CA ILE A 352 0.10 14.48 7.16
C ILE A 352 -0.25 15.94 7.38
N GLN A 353 0.21 16.56 8.48
CA GLN A 353 -0.03 17.98 8.71
C GLN A 353 0.67 18.85 7.65
N CYS A 354 1.90 18.54 7.26
CA CYS A 354 2.60 19.24 6.17
C CYS A 354 1.81 19.17 4.85
N PHE A 355 1.26 18.01 4.51
CA PHE A 355 0.45 17.85 3.31
C PHE A 355 -0.86 18.64 3.40
N ILE A 356 -1.57 18.59 4.54
CA ILE A 356 -2.79 19.38 4.78
C ILE A 356 -2.52 20.88 4.62
N ASP A 357 -1.46 21.40 5.25
CA ASP A 357 -1.05 22.79 5.13
C ASP A 357 -0.74 23.19 3.67
N GLY A 358 -0.24 22.24 2.87
CA GLY A 358 0.12 22.45 1.47
C GLY A 358 -1.03 22.36 0.47
N VAL A 359 -2.20 21.81 0.85
CA VAL A 359 -3.30 21.55 -0.10
C VAL A 359 -3.82 22.83 -0.74
N ASP A 360 -3.92 23.93 0.02
CA ASP A 360 -4.38 25.21 -0.53
C ASP A 360 -3.49 25.74 -1.65
N LYS A 361 -2.18 25.49 -1.55
CA LYS A 361 -1.25 25.83 -2.61
C LYS A 361 -1.49 24.98 -3.86
N GLN A 362 -1.68 23.67 -3.69
CA GLN A 362 -1.98 22.76 -4.79
C GLN A 362 -3.29 23.15 -5.49
N LYS A 363 -4.32 23.49 -4.71
CA LYS A 363 -5.59 24.02 -5.22
C LYS A 363 -5.38 25.28 -6.08
N GLN A 364 -4.62 26.25 -5.58
CA GLN A 364 -4.35 27.48 -6.34
C GLN A 364 -3.58 27.21 -7.62
N GLN A 365 -2.62 26.28 -7.59
CA GLN A 365 -1.87 25.89 -8.78
C GLN A 365 -2.76 25.21 -9.82
N ALA A 366 -3.65 24.31 -9.38
CA ALA A 366 -4.64 23.68 -10.25
C ALA A 366 -5.55 24.72 -10.94
N ILE A 367 -6.05 25.70 -10.19
CA ILE A 367 -6.85 26.82 -10.74
C ILE A 367 -6.06 27.60 -11.79
N LYS A 368 -4.81 27.98 -11.48
CA LYS A 368 -3.95 28.72 -12.42
C LYS A 368 -3.71 27.95 -13.71
N SER A 369 -3.53 26.63 -13.63
CA SER A 369 -3.24 25.78 -14.79
C SER A 369 -4.36 25.75 -15.83
N GLN A 370 -5.61 25.98 -15.41
CA GLN A 370 -6.80 25.93 -16.26
C GLN A 370 -7.69 27.17 -16.06
N ALA A 371 -7.08 28.35 -15.91
CA ALA A 371 -7.78 29.60 -15.59
C ALA A 371 -8.87 30.02 -16.59
N THR A 372 -8.88 29.43 -17.80
CA THR A 372 -9.89 29.68 -18.84
C THR A 372 -11.15 28.82 -18.71
N SER A 373 -11.15 27.77 -17.87
CA SER A 373 -12.31 26.90 -17.66
C SER A 373 -13.26 27.50 -16.62
N SER A 374 -14.56 27.46 -16.91
CA SER A 374 -15.59 28.08 -16.07
C SER A 374 -15.85 27.34 -14.74
N ASP A 375 -15.59 26.03 -14.73
CA ASP A 375 -15.81 25.10 -13.62
C ASP A 375 -14.54 24.82 -12.79
N VAL A 376 -13.40 25.44 -13.15
CA VAL A 376 -12.08 25.15 -12.57
C VAL A 376 -12.05 25.33 -11.04
N SER A 377 -12.72 26.36 -10.51
CA SER A 377 -12.74 26.61 -9.07
C SER A 377 -13.52 25.52 -8.33
N GLU A 378 -14.62 25.05 -8.90
CA GLU A 378 -15.44 24.00 -8.30
C GLU A 378 -14.67 22.68 -8.26
N ARG A 379 -14.06 22.27 -9.38
CA ARG A 379 -13.23 21.06 -9.43
C ARG A 379 -12.06 21.12 -8.45
N ALA A 380 -11.40 22.28 -8.33
CA ALA A 380 -10.29 22.46 -7.40
C ALA A 380 -10.74 22.42 -5.92
N ASP A 381 -11.94 22.90 -5.61
CA ASP A 381 -12.54 22.77 -4.27
C ASP A 381 -12.88 21.31 -3.95
N GLN A 382 -13.43 20.58 -4.91
CA GLN A 382 -13.73 19.16 -4.76
C GLN A 382 -12.46 18.31 -4.57
N PHE A 383 -11.39 18.62 -5.31
CA PHE A 383 -10.04 18.06 -5.09
C PHE A 383 -9.59 18.26 -3.65
N LYS A 384 -9.61 19.51 -3.16
CA LYS A 384 -9.17 19.83 -1.80
C LYS A 384 -9.96 19.03 -0.78
N GLN A 385 -11.28 19.00 -0.92
CA GLN A 385 -12.16 18.30 0.02
C GLN A 385 -11.83 16.82 0.09
N ILE A 386 -11.74 16.13 -1.05
CA ILE A 386 -11.49 14.68 -1.07
C ILE A 386 -10.10 14.35 -0.55
N TYR A 387 -9.09 15.13 -0.94
CA TYR A 387 -7.70 14.85 -0.57
C TYR A 387 -7.49 15.05 0.94
N VAL A 388 -8.02 16.14 1.51
CA VAL A 388 -7.97 16.37 2.97
C VAL A 388 -8.70 15.26 3.73
N GLN A 389 -9.87 14.83 3.26
CA GLN A 389 -10.60 13.72 3.87
C GLN A 389 -9.75 12.43 3.90
N ARG A 390 -9.07 12.10 2.79
CA ARG A 390 -8.22 10.90 2.71
C ARG A 390 -6.98 11.02 3.60
N LEU A 391 -6.39 12.21 3.72
CA LEU A 391 -5.28 12.48 4.65
C LEU A 391 -5.70 12.27 6.12
N GLU A 392 -6.90 12.71 6.51
CA GLU A 392 -7.44 12.48 7.86
C GLU A 392 -7.76 11.00 8.12
N GLU A 393 -8.23 10.26 7.10
CA GLU A 393 -8.38 8.81 7.19
C GLU A 393 -7.01 8.16 7.44
N CYS A 394 -5.97 8.51 6.68
CA CYS A 394 -4.62 7.97 6.89
C CYS A 394 -4.03 8.35 8.26
N ARG A 395 -4.45 9.49 8.84
CA ARG A 395 -4.01 9.93 10.17
C ARG A 395 -4.52 9.00 11.26
N SER A 396 -5.80 8.62 11.17
CA SER A 396 -6.48 7.77 12.15
C SER A 396 -6.32 6.27 11.87
N ASN A 397 -6.21 5.92 10.59
CA ASN A 397 -6.10 4.57 10.06
C ASN A 397 -4.92 4.48 9.06
N PRO A 398 -3.68 4.36 9.54
CA PRO A 398 -2.49 4.40 8.69
C PRO A 398 -2.25 3.11 7.88
N CYS A 399 -3.18 2.15 7.94
CA CYS A 399 -3.15 0.91 7.15
C CYS A 399 -4.25 0.90 6.07
N ALA A 400 -5.00 2.00 5.93
CA ALA A 400 -6.17 2.12 5.05
C ALA A 400 -5.89 1.68 3.61
N TYR A 401 -4.71 2.03 3.08
CA TYR A 401 -4.32 1.74 1.69
C TYR A 401 -3.00 0.98 1.59
N GLY A 402 -2.71 0.09 2.56
CA GLY A 402 -1.40 -0.55 2.65
C GLY A 402 -0.46 0.22 3.58
N SER A 403 0.84 0.13 3.31
CA SER A 403 1.86 0.84 4.06
C SER A 403 1.80 2.33 3.73
N LEU A 404 1.67 3.17 4.76
CA LEU A 404 1.63 4.62 4.61
C LEU A 404 3.05 5.17 4.51
N THR A 405 3.36 5.86 3.43
CA THR A 405 4.66 6.48 3.20
C THR A 405 4.48 7.87 2.62
N VAL A 406 5.55 8.67 2.57
CA VAL A 406 5.50 9.98 1.90
C VAL A 406 5.16 9.81 0.41
N ARG A 407 5.67 8.74 -0.22
CA ARG A 407 5.38 8.40 -1.61
C ARG A 407 3.90 8.09 -1.82
N SER A 408 3.29 7.24 -0.99
CA SER A 408 1.86 6.90 -1.17
C SER A 408 0.93 8.11 -0.97
N ILE A 409 1.31 9.07 -0.10
CA ILE A 409 0.57 10.35 0.03
C ILE A 409 0.72 11.21 -1.23
N LEU A 410 1.91 11.29 -1.82
CA LEU A 410 2.15 12.02 -3.07
C LEU A 410 1.40 11.38 -4.25
N ASP A 411 1.40 10.04 -4.35
CA ASP A 411 0.64 9.29 -5.35
C ASP A 411 -0.87 9.57 -5.21
N MET A 412 -1.39 9.54 -3.98
CA MET A 412 -2.78 9.88 -3.67
C MET A 412 -3.13 11.33 -4.06
N CYS A 413 -2.22 12.28 -3.84
CA CYS A 413 -2.42 13.68 -4.25
C CYS A 413 -2.59 13.78 -5.77
N ASN A 414 -1.72 13.11 -6.53
CA ASN A 414 -1.77 13.09 -7.99
C ASN A 414 -3.03 12.38 -8.51
N GLN A 415 -3.41 11.25 -7.93
CA GLN A 415 -4.65 10.54 -8.28
C GLN A 415 -5.88 11.41 -8.00
N CYS A 416 -5.93 12.09 -6.84
CA CYS A 416 -7.00 13.05 -6.56
C CYS A 416 -7.03 14.18 -7.59
N LEU A 417 -5.88 14.76 -7.98
CA LEU A 417 -5.84 15.80 -9.01
C LEU A 417 -6.34 15.30 -10.38
N ASN A 418 -5.91 14.11 -10.79
CA ASN A 418 -6.31 13.48 -12.06
C ASN A 418 -7.81 13.19 -12.12
N GLU A 419 -8.41 12.74 -11.02
CA GLU A 419 -9.87 12.54 -10.90
C GLU A 419 -10.64 13.84 -11.20
N PHE A 420 -10.07 14.98 -10.84
CA PHE A 420 -10.61 16.31 -11.15
C PHE A 420 -10.05 16.92 -12.43
N GLN A 421 -9.48 16.10 -13.32
CA GLN A 421 -8.95 16.47 -14.63
C GLN A 421 -7.80 17.51 -14.57
N PHE A 422 -6.99 17.46 -13.51
CA PHE A 422 -5.76 18.25 -13.38
C PHE A 422 -4.52 17.36 -13.60
N THR A 423 -4.14 17.14 -14.86
CA THR A 423 -3.08 16.18 -15.22
C THR A 423 -1.65 16.71 -15.00
N ASP A 424 -1.41 17.99 -15.29
CA ASP A 424 -0.11 18.65 -15.01
C ASP A 424 -0.29 20.14 -14.69
N SER A 425 -0.65 20.39 -13.43
CA SER A 425 -0.87 21.74 -12.89
C SER A 425 0.39 22.64 -12.94
N TYR A 426 1.58 22.05 -13.09
CA TYR A 426 2.86 22.77 -13.08
C TYR A 426 3.47 22.95 -14.48
N SER A 427 2.84 22.44 -15.53
CA SER A 427 3.35 22.48 -16.92
C SER A 427 3.85 23.87 -17.36
N GLN A 428 3.03 24.91 -17.23
CA GLN A 428 3.37 26.29 -17.62
C GLN A 428 4.54 26.86 -16.80
N GLN A 429 4.56 26.56 -15.50
CA GLN A 429 5.62 27.00 -14.61
C GLN A 429 6.96 26.32 -14.95
N LYS A 430 6.94 25.00 -15.17
CA LYS A 430 8.11 24.23 -15.61
C LYS A 430 8.67 24.77 -16.93
N GLN A 431 7.79 25.13 -17.88
CA GLN A 431 8.23 25.75 -19.14
C GLN A 431 8.94 27.09 -18.89
N TYR A 432 8.35 27.98 -18.10
CA TYR A 432 8.95 29.27 -17.78
C TYR A 432 10.33 29.13 -17.11
N GLU A 433 10.44 28.24 -16.13
CA GLU A 433 11.70 27.97 -15.42
C GLU A 433 12.76 27.40 -16.35
N ASN A 434 12.39 26.48 -17.24
CA ASN A 434 13.28 25.95 -18.26
C ASN A 434 13.81 27.07 -19.17
N GLU A 435 12.94 27.94 -19.67
CA GLU A 435 13.32 29.06 -20.52
C GLU A 435 14.24 30.06 -19.82
N GLN A 436 14.03 30.33 -18.52
CA GLN A 436 14.93 31.18 -17.75
C GLN A 436 16.29 30.51 -17.54
N ALA A 437 16.32 29.24 -17.15
CA ALA A 437 17.56 28.51 -16.91
C ALA A 437 18.42 28.38 -18.17
N LEU A 438 17.81 28.14 -19.33
CA LEU A 438 18.51 28.05 -20.62
C LEU A 438 19.30 29.31 -20.96
N ARG A 439 18.83 30.50 -20.55
CA ARG A 439 19.53 31.77 -20.79
C ARG A 439 20.88 31.88 -20.07
N TYR A 440 21.06 31.14 -18.98
CA TYR A 440 22.29 31.15 -18.17
C TYR A 440 23.18 29.93 -18.45
N LEU A 441 22.73 28.98 -19.27
CA LEU A 441 23.47 27.74 -19.49
C LEU A 441 24.83 28.00 -20.15
N GLU A 442 24.89 28.83 -21.18
CA GLU A 442 26.13 29.12 -21.90
C GLU A 442 27.20 29.75 -20.99
N SER A 443 26.83 30.78 -20.25
CA SER A 443 27.74 31.46 -19.32
C SER A 443 28.17 30.56 -18.17
N ARG A 444 27.27 29.69 -17.67
CA ARG A 444 27.59 28.67 -16.66
C ARG A 444 28.63 27.68 -17.17
N LEU A 445 28.46 27.17 -18.39
CA LEU A 445 29.38 26.22 -18.99
C LEU A 445 30.76 26.84 -19.27
N ALA A 446 30.80 28.10 -19.73
CA ALA A 446 32.05 28.82 -19.91
C ALA A 446 32.81 29.00 -18.58
N MET A 447 32.10 29.42 -17.53
CA MET A 447 32.70 29.56 -16.19
C MET A 447 33.25 28.23 -15.67
N LEU A 448 32.51 27.13 -15.83
CA LEU A 448 32.99 25.79 -15.44
C LEU A 448 34.24 25.35 -16.22
N ASP A 449 34.35 25.74 -17.49
CA ASP A 449 35.50 25.37 -18.33
C ASP A 449 36.77 26.18 -17.98
N ASP A 450 36.63 27.36 -17.37
CA ASP A 450 37.74 28.21 -16.92
C ASP A 450 38.32 27.78 -15.56
N LEU A 451 37.62 26.93 -14.80
CA LEU A 451 38.07 26.44 -13.50
C LEU A 451 39.15 25.36 -13.62
N CYS A 452 40.01 25.28 -12.59
CA CYS A 452 40.90 24.12 -12.46
C CYS A 452 40.08 22.85 -12.20
N TRP A 453 40.63 21.68 -12.50
CA TRP A 453 39.88 20.42 -12.44
C TRP A 453 39.24 20.17 -11.06
N GLU A 454 39.97 20.43 -9.97
CA GLU A 454 39.44 20.22 -8.60
C GLU A 454 38.27 21.15 -8.28
N ASP A 455 38.42 22.45 -8.58
CA ASP A 455 37.36 23.44 -8.36
C ASP A 455 36.15 23.16 -9.26
N GLN A 456 36.38 22.73 -10.50
CA GLN A 456 35.34 22.33 -11.43
C GLN A 456 34.52 21.16 -10.87
N GLN A 457 35.15 20.12 -10.31
CA GLN A 457 34.40 18.99 -9.73
C GLN A 457 33.53 19.43 -8.56
N LEU A 458 34.04 20.30 -7.69
CA LEU A 458 33.27 20.83 -6.56
C LEU A 458 32.11 21.69 -7.04
N GLU A 459 32.33 22.53 -8.05
CA GLU A 459 31.31 23.44 -8.59
C GLU A 459 30.23 22.69 -9.38
N LEU A 460 30.56 21.57 -10.02
CA LEU A 460 29.58 20.67 -10.65
C LEU A 460 28.66 20.02 -9.61
N VAL A 461 29.22 19.48 -8.52
CA VAL A 461 28.44 18.90 -7.42
C VAL A 461 27.59 19.98 -6.73
N THR A 462 28.20 21.13 -6.46
CA THR A 462 27.50 22.28 -5.86
C THR A 462 26.40 22.79 -6.77
N GLY A 463 26.60 22.76 -8.09
CA GLY A 463 25.59 23.10 -9.09
C GLY A 463 24.37 22.18 -9.02
N MET A 464 24.56 20.87 -8.94
CA MET A 464 23.46 19.91 -8.74
C MET A 464 22.70 20.19 -7.43
N LEU A 465 23.43 20.40 -6.33
CA LEU A 465 22.81 20.69 -5.03
C LEU A 465 22.04 22.01 -5.04
N THR A 466 22.61 23.05 -5.64
CA THR A 466 22.00 24.38 -5.74
C THR A 466 20.73 24.34 -6.57
N GLY A 467 20.79 23.62 -7.70
CA GLY A 467 19.64 23.35 -8.54
C GLY A 467 18.47 22.73 -7.77
N ASN A 468 18.74 21.71 -6.95
CA ASN A 468 17.73 21.03 -6.14
C ASN A 468 17.07 21.91 -5.05
N VAL A 469 17.70 23.03 -4.67
CA VAL A 469 17.09 24.02 -3.75
C VAL A 469 15.90 24.72 -4.40
N PHE A 470 15.85 24.85 -5.72
CA PHE A 470 14.74 25.44 -6.47
C PHE A 470 13.56 24.49 -6.59
N ASP A 471 12.94 24.18 -5.45
CA ASP A 471 11.77 23.33 -5.37
C ASP A 471 10.59 24.13 -4.80
N TRP A 472 9.63 24.44 -5.66
CA TRP A 472 8.39 25.12 -5.28
C TRP A 472 7.46 24.27 -4.42
N GLY A 473 7.75 22.99 -4.20
CA GLY A 473 6.99 22.11 -3.31
C GLY A 473 7.32 22.28 -1.83
N ALA A 474 8.53 22.75 -1.47
CA ALA A 474 8.95 22.87 -0.09
C ALA A 474 8.41 24.16 0.57
N LYS A 475 7.55 24.03 1.59
CA LYS A 475 6.84 25.15 2.27
C LYS A 475 7.77 26.33 2.58
N GLU A 476 8.90 26.06 3.22
CA GLU A 476 9.84 27.10 3.63
C GLU A 476 10.61 27.72 2.46
N VAL A 477 10.92 26.95 1.40
CA VAL A 477 11.56 27.47 0.18
C VAL A 477 10.63 28.45 -0.53
N VAL A 478 9.34 28.13 -0.57
CA VAL A 478 8.29 28.96 -1.16
C VAL A 478 8.16 30.29 -0.42
N GLU A 479 8.10 30.26 0.91
CA GLU A 479 8.05 31.47 1.71
C GLU A 479 9.28 32.38 1.48
N MET A 480 10.45 31.81 1.21
CA MET A 480 11.66 32.57 0.88
C MET A 480 11.58 33.21 -0.51
N MET A 481 11.11 32.45 -1.51
CA MET A 481 10.94 32.94 -2.88
C MET A 481 9.90 34.06 -2.99
N GLU A 482 8.85 34.04 -2.17
CA GLU A 482 7.83 35.10 -2.14
C GLU A 482 8.33 36.40 -1.48
N LYS A 483 9.32 36.31 -0.57
CA LYS A 483 9.83 37.45 0.22
C LYS A 483 11.08 38.10 -0.38
N GLU A 484 11.87 37.39 -1.18
CA GLU A 484 13.18 37.85 -1.69
C GLU A 484 13.34 37.64 -3.22
N LYS A 485 14.22 38.41 -3.87
CA LYS A 485 14.71 38.08 -5.23
C LYS A 485 15.64 36.86 -5.14
N PHE A 486 15.04 35.67 -5.14
CA PHE A 486 15.75 34.41 -4.97
C PHE A 486 16.23 33.87 -6.33
N GLY A 487 17.55 33.97 -6.59
CA GLY A 487 18.21 33.47 -7.80
C GLY A 487 19.25 32.40 -7.49
N PHE A 488 19.84 31.79 -8.54
CA PHE A 488 20.72 30.63 -8.41
C PHE A 488 21.90 30.87 -7.44
N ILE A 489 22.46 32.07 -7.46
CA ILE A 489 23.56 32.48 -6.59
C ILE A 489 23.10 32.60 -5.12
N GLU A 490 21.90 33.13 -4.88
CA GLU A 490 21.31 33.23 -3.55
C GLU A 490 21.04 31.84 -2.95
N ALA A 491 20.56 30.90 -3.78
CA ALA A 491 20.36 29.51 -3.36
C ALA A 491 21.68 28.83 -2.97
N GLN A 492 22.75 29.05 -3.74
CA GLN A 492 24.07 28.49 -3.44
C GLN A 492 24.59 28.98 -2.07
N LYS A 493 24.34 30.25 -1.72
CA LYS A 493 24.72 30.83 -0.43
C LYS A 493 23.97 30.24 0.77
N LYS A 494 22.82 29.59 0.55
CA LYS A 494 22.02 28.96 1.61
C LYS A 494 22.47 27.52 1.91
N LEU A 495 23.21 26.90 0.99
CA LEU A 495 23.73 25.56 1.19
C LEU A 495 24.65 25.51 2.42
N GLN A 496 24.59 24.40 3.14
CA GLN A 496 25.55 24.09 4.20
C GLN A 496 26.99 24.16 3.65
N ALA A 497 27.83 24.96 4.29
CA ALA A 497 29.27 24.94 4.01
C ALA A 497 29.86 23.58 4.44
N ARG A 498 30.86 23.09 3.71
CA ARG A 498 31.52 21.83 4.06
C ARG A 498 32.18 21.92 5.46
N PRO A 499 32.19 20.83 6.26
CA PRO A 499 31.72 19.49 5.90
C PRO A 499 30.19 19.41 5.83
N TRP A 500 29.68 18.78 4.78
CA TRP A 500 28.25 18.48 4.65
C TRP A 500 27.81 17.42 5.66
N LEU A 501 26.50 17.34 5.92
CA LEU A 501 25.91 16.34 6.82
C LEU A 501 26.33 14.92 6.46
N ILE A 502 26.30 14.59 5.16
CA ILE A 502 27.02 13.43 4.61
C ILE A 502 27.92 13.96 3.51
N ASP A 503 29.23 13.90 3.72
CA ASP A 503 30.25 14.46 2.83
C ASP A 503 31.21 13.36 2.35
N ASP A 504 30.79 12.64 1.30
CA ASP A 504 31.67 11.70 0.60
C ASP A 504 32.38 12.35 -0.61
N PHE A 505 32.45 13.70 -0.68
CA PHE A 505 33.01 14.40 -1.84
C PHE A 505 34.49 14.05 -2.07
N GLU A 506 35.30 13.97 -1.02
CA GLU A 506 36.71 13.58 -1.17
C GLU A 506 36.85 12.15 -1.69
N LYS A 507 35.97 11.23 -1.28
CA LYS A 507 35.97 9.83 -1.78
C LYS A 507 35.57 9.78 -3.25
N TRP A 508 34.58 10.57 -3.64
CA TRP A 508 34.13 10.70 -5.02
C TRP A 508 35.21 11.33 -5.91
N LYS A 509 35.82 12.43 -5.47
CA LYS A 509 36.93 13.09 -6.17
C LYS A 509 38.10 12.13 -6.38
N LEU A 510 38.52 11.42 -5.34
CA LEU A 510 39.58 10.41 -5.43
C LEU A 510 39.21 9.29 -6.42
N ARG A 511 37.95 8.83 -6.39
CA ARG A 511 37.45 7.84 -7.34
C ARG A 511 37.51 8.34 -8.78
N LEU A 512 37.19 9.61 -9.03
CA LEU A 512 37.25 10.20 -10.35
C LEU A 512 38.71 10.44 -10.81
N SER A 513 39.64 10.74 -9.93
CA SER A 513 41.04 10.98 -10.31
C SER A 513 41.82 9.69 -10.55
N GLU A 514 41.64 8.68 -9.69
CA GLU A 514 42.48 7.48 -9.69
C GLU A 514 41.83 6.26 -10.35
N GLY A 515 40.50 6.21 -10.38
CA GLY A 515 39.78 5.06 -10.90
C GLY A 515 39.50 5.13 -12.40
N PRO A 516 39.08 4.01 -13.01
CA PRO A 516 38.70 4.00 -14.42
C PRO A 516 37.50 4.93 -14.67
N THR A 517 37.44 5.52 -15.86
CA THR A 517 36.29 6.33 -16.25
C THR A 517 35.03 5.48 -16.24
N HIS A 518 33.95 6.07 -15.72
CA HIS A 518 32.64 5.44 -15.79
C HIS A 518 32.28 5.21 -17.25
N ARG A 519 31.78 4.03 -17.53
CA ARG A 519 31.29 3.71 -18.85
C ARG A 519 29.89 4.27 -19.00
N CYS A 520 29.01 4.45 -18.02
CA CYS A 520 27.75 5.16 -18.27
C CYS A 520 27.08 5.43 -16.95
N ALA A 521 26.47 6.60 -16.90
CA ALA A 521 25.72 7.08 -15.78
C ALA A 521 24.24 7.07 -16.13
N VAL A 522 23.43 6.50 -15.24
CA VAL A 522 21.99 6.73 -15.21
C VAL A 522 21.71 7.78 -14.15
N ILE A 523 21.18 8.92 -14.55
CA ILE A 523 20.86 10.02 -13.64
C ILE A 523 19.34 10.11 -13.50
N PHE A 524 18.85 9.93 -12.27
CA PHE A 524 17.45 10.11 -11.92
C PHE A 524 17.27 11.55 -11.41
N CYS A 525 16.91 12.45 -12.32
CA CYS A 525 16.71 13.88 -12.05
C CYS A 525 15.43 14.18 -11.27
N ASP A 526 15.39 15.31 -10.56
CA ASP A 526 14.28 15.77 -9.73
C ASP A 526 13.41 16.84 -10.41
N ASN A 527 13.89 18.09 -10.49
CA ASN A 527 13.08 19.25 -10.88
C ASN A 527 13.37 19.78 -12.29
N SER A 528 12.45 20.58 -12.81
CA SER A 528 12.66 21.40 -14.02
C SER A 528 13.53 22.63 -13.72
N GLY A 529 13.80 23.43 -14.74
CA GLY A 529 14.47 24.72 -14.58
C GLY A 529 15.95 24.59 -14.23
N ALA A 530 16.40 25.37 -13.26
CA ALA A 530 17.80 25.48 -12.88
C ALA A 530 18.39 24.15 -12.38
N ASP A 531 17.55 23.28 -11.80
CA ASP A 531 17.97 21.95 -11.35
C ASP A 531 18.54 21.11 -12.50
N ILE A 532 17.69 20.74 -13.45
CA ILE A 532 18.11 19.93 -14.58
C ILE A 532 19.07 20.68 -15.53
N ILE A 533 18.80 21.95 -15.84
CA ILE A 533 19.56 22.69 -16.87
C ILE A 533 20.90 23.22 -16.35
N LEU A 534 20.98 23.77 -15.13
CA LEU A 534 22.20 24.39 -14.61
C LEU A 534 22.96 23.49 -13.61
N GLY A 535 22.32 22.45 -13.09
CA GLY A 535 22.93 21.43 -12.24
C GLY A 535 23.24 20.14 -13.00
N VAL A 536 22.19 19.42 -13.43
CA VAL A 536 22.35 18.07 -13.99
C VAL A 536 23.04 18.07 -15.36
N PHE A 537 22.67 18.96 -16.29
CA PHE A 537 23.27 18.99 -17.63
C PHE A 537 24.79 19.25 -17.61
N PRO A 538 25.33 20.21 -16.82
CA PRO A 538 26.77 20.35 -16.67
C PRO A 538 27.46 19.09 -16.13
N MET A 539 26.86 18.41 -15.14
CA MET A 539 27.39 17.13 -14.63
C MET A 539 27.39 16.06 -15.73
N ALA A 540 26.28 15.90 -16.44
CA ALA A 540 26.18 14.94 -17.56
C ALA A 540 27.21 15.24 -18.65
N ARG A 541 27.43 16.52 -18.98
CA ARG A 541 28.45 16.96 -19.93
C ARG A 541 29.86 16.58 -19.48
N GLU A 542 30.19 16.73 -18.20
CA GLU A 542 31.49 16.32 -17.66
C GLU A 542 31.67 14.79 -17.76
N LEU A 543 30.64 14.01 -17.40
CA LEU A 543 30.67 12.55 -17.54
C LEU A 543 30.84 12.10 -19.00
N LEU A 544 30.26 12.84 -19.95
CA LEU A 544 30.43 12.60 -21.38
C LEU A 544 31.85 12.92 -21.87
N ARG A 545 32.44 14.05 -21.43
CA ARG A 545 33.84 14.41 -21.74
C ARG A 545 34.82 13.34 -21.29
N ARG A 546 34.45 12.53 -20.30
CA ARG A 546 35.24 11.42 -19.76
C ARG A 546 35.06 10.08 -20.50
N GLY A 547 34.15 9.98 -21.48
CA GLY A 547 34.12 8.86 -22.45
C GLY A 547 33.15 7.69 -22.18
N SER A 548 31.94 7.96 -21.67
CA SER A 548 30.93 6.94 -21.30
C SER A 548 30.31 6.14 -22.49
N LYS A 549 30.35 4.78 -22.44
CA LYS A 549 29.59 3.79 -23.27
C LYS A 549 28.67 2.68 -22.60
N GLN A 550 28.72 2.30 -21.30
CA GLN A 550 27.91 1.21 -20.62
C GLN A 550 27.63 1.41 -19.11
N VAL A 551 26.44 1.09 -18.55
CA VAL A 551 26.04 1.55 -17.18
C VAL A 551 26.87 0.94 -16.04
N ASP A 552 27.56 1.79 -15.29
CA ASP A 552 28.29 1.44 -14.07
C ASP A 552 28.21 2.50 -12.95
N LEU A 553 27.39 3.55 -13.15
CA LEU A 553 27.07 4.58 -12.17
C LEU A 553 25.57 4.88 -12.17
N VAL A 554 24.97 4.96 -10.97
CA VAL A 554 23.64 5.51 -10.75
C VAL A 554 23.76 6.79 -9.94
N ILE A 555 23.14 7.87 -10.41
CA ILE A 555 23.01 9.11 -9.65
C ILE A 555 21.54 9.30 -9.30
N LEU A 556 21.23 9.34 -8.01
CA LEU A 556 19.91 9.65 -7.48
C LEU A 556 19.94 11.08 -6.96
N GLU A 557 19.18 11.96 -7.60
CA GLU A 557 19.15 13.39 -7.29
C GLU A 557 17.80 13.77 -6.67
N GLY A 558 17.89 14.60 -5.63
CA GLY A 558 16.74 15.19 -4.95
C GLY A 558 16.23 14.43 -3.72
N MET A 559 15.57 15.19 -2.83
CA MET A 559 15.09 14.69 -1.54
C MET A 559 14.09 13.54 -1.71
N GLY A 560 13.21 13.59 -2.71
CA GLY A 560 12.24 12.52 -3.00
C GLY A 560 12.91 11.20 -3.36
N ARG A 561 13.85 11.22 -4.31
CA ARG A 561 14.46 10.02 -4.92
C ARG A 561 15.65 9.47 -4.16
N ALA A 562 16.38 10.32 -3.43
CA ALA A 562 17.62 9.93 -2.75
C ALA A 562 17.47 9.83 -1.23
N ILE A 563 16.49 10.53 -0.62
CA ILE A 563 16.30 10.57 0.84
C ILE A 563 15.00 9.91 1.28
N HIS A 564 13.85 10.36 0.77
CA HIS A 564 12.55 9.74 1.10
C HIS A 564 12.45 8.32 0.56
N THR A 565 13.03 8.11 -0.62
CA THR A 565 13.22 6.79 -1.20
C THR A 565 14.69 6.51 -1.47
N ASN A 566 15.05 5.23 -1.59
CA ASN A 566 16.35 4.71 -2.00
C ASN A 566 17.55 5.03 -1.10
N PHE A 567 17.38 5.76 0.01
CA PHE A 567 18.51 6.17 0.84
C PHE A 567 19.36 4.97 1.31
N TYR A 568 18.70 3.85 1.64
CA TYR A 568 19.33 2.59 2.02
C TYR A 568 19.39 1.54 0.91
N ALA A 569 18.84 1.83 -0.28
CA ALA A 569 18.82 0.89 -1.39
C ALA A 569 20.24 0.54 -1.83
N ALA A 570 20.45 -0.76 -2.06
CA ALA A 570 21.71 -1.34 -2.51
C ALA A 570 21.66 -1.63 -4.01
N PHE A 571 22.72 -1.27 -4.71
CA PHE A 571 22.87 -1.45 -6.15
C PHE A 571 24.10 -2.31 -6.47
N SER A 572 24.07 -2.96 -7.62
CA SER A 572 25.15 -3.76 -8.18
C SER A 572 26.26 -2.93 -8.84
N CYS A 573 26.07 -1.60 -8.92
CA CYS A 573 27.01 -0.63 -9.48
C CYS A 573 27.36 0.47 -8.46
N GLU A 574 28.20 1.43 -8.88
CA GLU A 574 28.48 2.62 -8.06
C GLU A 574 27.22 3.49 -7.97
N VAL A 575 27.01 4.14 -6.83
CA VAL A 575 25.85 5.00 -6.60
C VAL A 575 26.29 6.31 -5.99
N LEU A 576 25.72 7.40 -6.51
CA LEU A 576 25.81 8.72 -5.92
C LEU A 576 24.41 9.20 -5.54
N LYS A 577 24.20 9.53 -4.27
CA LYS A 577 22.94 10.08 -3.74
C LYS A 577 23.20 11.54 -3.36
N VAL A 578 22.52 12.46 -4.05
CA VAL A 578 22.74 13.90 -3.95
C VAL A 578 21.42 14.58 -3.62
N ALA A 579 21.34 15.25 -2.48
CA ALA A 579 20.11 15.96 -2.08
C ALA A 579 20.39 17.09 -1.09
N VAL A 580 19.47 18.07 -1.08
CA VAL A 580 19.41 19.11 -0.05
C VAL A 580 18.18 18.89 0.82
N LEU A 581 18.36 18.95 2.15
CA LEU A 581 17.27 18.77 3.10
C LEU A 581 16.43 20.05 3.20
N LYS A 582 15.30 20.05 2.50
CA LYS A 582 14.36 21.18 2.40
C LYS A 582 13.24 21.15 3.46
N ASN A 583 13.31 20.22 4.40
CA ASN A 583 12.33 20.03 5.46
C ASN A 583 13.03 20.02 6.82
N LYS A 584 12.65 20.95 7.71
CA LYS A 584 13.33 21.14 9.01
C LYS A 584 13.23 19.91 9.91
N TRP A 585 12.08 19.25 9.96
CA TRP A 585 11.88 18.08 10.82
C TRP A 585 12.74 16.90 10.34
N LEU A 586 12.79 16.67 9.02
CA LEU A 586 13.62 15.62 8.44
C LEU A 586 15.11 15.91 8.64
N ALA A 587 15.53 17.17 8.47
CA ALA A 587 16.90 17.59 8.71
C ALA A 587 17.34 17.27 10.14
N GLN A 588 16.56 17.70 11.13
CA GLN A 588 16.84 17.43 12.54
C GLN A 588 16.89 15.93 12.83
N ARG A 589 15.99 15.16 12.22
CA ARG A 589 15.95 13.71 12.38
C ARG A 589 17.17 13.00 11.78
N LEU A 590 17.77 13.54 10.73
CA LEU A 590 19.01 13.06 10.15
C LEU A 590 20.27 13.65 10.83
N GLY A 591 20.10 14.45 11.88
CA GLY A 591 21.20 15.04 12.64
C GLY A 591 21.79 16.31 12.03
N GLY A 592 21.06 16.99 11.15
CA GLY A 592 21.47 18.26 10.54
C GLY A 592 20.42 19.36 10.68
N ASP A 593 20.68 20.48 10.02
CA ASP A 593 19.80 21.65 9.94
C ASP A 593 19.16 21.81 8.56
N MET A 594 18.21 22.73 8.43
CA MET A 594 17.63 23.07 7.13
C MET A 594 18.72 23.46 6.11
N PHE A 595 18.57 23.00 4.88
CA PHE A 595 19.58 23.12 3.80
C PHE A 595 20.89 22.35 4.05
N SER A 596 20.89 21.41 5.02
CA SER A 596 21.95 20.41 5.10
C SER A 596 22.05 19.62 3.81
N VAL A 597 23.28 19.31 3.45
CA VAL A 597 23.61 18.62 2.20
C VAL A 597 23.89 17.15 2.48
N ILE A 598 23.31 16.29 1.64
CA ILE A 598 23.68 14.89 1.56
C ILE A 598 24.36 14.65 0.22
N PHE A 599 25.64 14.33 0.28
CA PHE A 599 26.43 13.85 -0.83
C PHE A 599 27.05 12.50 -0.43
N LYS A 600 26.34 11.42 -0.76
CA LYS A 600 26.69 10.06 -0.34
C LYS A 600 27.15 9.25 -1.55
N TYR A 601 28.39 8.77 -1.51
CA TYR A 601 28.97 7.94 -2.56
C TYR A 601 29.14 6.51 -2.05
N GLU A 602 28.57 5.55 -2.78
CA GLU A 602 28.57 4.14 -2.44
C GLU A 602 29.24 3.31 -3.54
N LYS A 603 30.14 2.42 -3.14
CA LYS A 603 30.72 1.40 -4.02
C LYS A 603 29.72 0.25 -4.22
N PRO A 604 29.88 -0.54 -5.31
CA PRO A 604 29.04 -1.71 -5.55
C PRO A 604 29.08 -2.66 -4.35
N ARG A 605 27.92 -3.07 -3.87
CA ARG A 605 27.84 -4.14 -2.88
C ARG A 605 27.86 -5.48 -3.60
N LYS A 606 28.61 -6.45 -3.08
CA LYS A 606 28.54 -7.84 -3.54
C LYS A 606 27.60 -8.59 -2.61
N ILE A 607 26.73 -9.43 -3.16
CA ILE A 607 26.04 -10.44 -2.35
C ILE A 607 27.16 -11.34 -1.79
N SER A 608 27.40 -11.27 -0.48
CA SER A 608 28.23 -12.27 0.18
C SER A 608 27.51 -13.60 0.06
N VAL A 609 28.02 -14.49 -0.77
CA VAL A 609 27.62 -15.91 -0.75
C VAL A 609 28.17 -16.48 0.56
N GLY A 610 27.44 -16.25 1.65
CA GLY A 610 27.73 -16.75 2.99
C GLY A 610 26.48 -17.46 3.49
N ASP A 611 26.58 -18.78 3.61
CA ASP A 611 25.63 -19.70 4.26
C ASP A 611 24.14 -19.53 3.90
N ASN A 612 23.77 -19.92 2.66
CA ASN A 612 22.54 -20.68 2.50
C ASN A 612 22.76 -22.09 3.07
N GLY A 613 22.90 -22.15 4.40
CA GLY A 613 22.91 -23.38 5.16
C GLY A 613 21.48 -23.85 5.43
N ARG A 614 21.08 -24.86 4.66
CA ARG A 614 19.94 -25.78 4.85
C ARG A 614 18.53 -25.31 4.53
#